data_AF-A0A2W1L948-F1
#
_entry.id   AF-A0A2W1L948-F1
#
_cell.length_a   1.000
_cell.length_b   1.000
_cell.length_c   1.000
_cell.angle_alpha   90.00
_cell.angle_beta   90.00
_cell.angle_gamma   90.00
#
_symmetry.space_group_name_H-M   'P 1'
#
loop_
_entity.id
_entity.type
_entity.pdbx_description
1 polymer ?
#
loop_
_entity_poly.entity_id
_entity_poly.type
_entity_poly.pdbx_seq_one_letter_code
_entity_poly.pdbx_strand_id
1 'polypeptide(L)'
;MSERCERVSVLIPWLVNDTLQASEKREVYGHLTGCPGCRSDLVMFMTMKEQVSGEVDRLEDHKVESLFTSICGVIEGLAPAEGKLLAAAEAVLLAGTARAGSGQTGIEEYLVEWGAVRNEYRKMRQSLSSVLSVLRWYNHAAKSALQNGMRI
;
A
#
# COMPACT_ATOMS: atom_id res chain seq x y z
N MET A 1 -1.37 19.29 -12.98
CA MET A 1 -2.28 18.68 -11.99
C MET A 1 -2.31 19.60 -10.78
N SER A 2 -3.48 19.93 -10.22
CA SER A 2 -3.54 20.83 -9.04
C SER A 2 -3.26 20.05 -7.74
N GLU A 3 -2.75 20.71 -6.71
CA GLU A 3 -2.57 20.13 -5.37
C GLU A 3 -3.89 19.51 -4.83
N ARG A 4 -5.03 20.13 -5.15
CA ARG A 4 -6.35 19.62 -4.78
C ARG A 4 -6.70 18.31 -5.49
N CYS A 5 -6.28 18.15 -6.75
CA CYS A 5 -6.45 16.90 -7.49
C CYS A 5 -5.63 15.77 -6.89
N GLU A 6 -4.37 16.05 -6.50
CA GLU A 6 -3.51 15.07 -5.84
C GLU A 6 -4.11 14.59 -4.53
N ARG A 7 -4.56 15.54 -3.68
CA ARG A 7 -5.22 15.21 -2.43
C ARG A 7 -6.50 14.38 -2.64
N VAL A 8 -7.37 14.79 -3.56
CA VAL A 8 -8.61 14.06 -3.86
C VAL A 8 -8.32 12.68 -4.45
N SER A 9 -7.32 12.55 -5.32
CA SER A 9 -6.94 11.27 -5.92
C SER A 9 -6.56 10.23 -4.85
N VAL A 10 -5.86 10.65 -3.79
CA VAL A 10 -5.54 9.78 -2.65
C VAL A 10 -6.77 9.40 -1.83
N LEU A 11 -7.83 10.23 -1.82
CA LEU A 11 -9.08 9.98 -1.08
C LEU A 11 -10.09 9.11 -1.84
N ILE A 12 -10.04 9.06 -3.17
CA ILE A 12 -10.99 8.31 -4.00
C ILE A 12 -11.11 6.81 -3.63
N PRO A 13 -10.00 6.06 -3.41
CA PRO A 13 -10.11 4.65 -3.00
C PRO A 13 -10.90 4.46 -1.71
N TRP A 14 -10.72 5.37 -0.75
CA TRP A 14 -11.43 5.35 0.52
C TRP A 14 -12.91 5.70 0.36
N LEU A 15 -13.24 6.59 -0.58
CA LEU A 15 -14.62 6.91 -0.94
C LEU A 15 -15.33 5.69 -1.52
N VAL A 16 -14.69 5.00 -2.46
CA VAL A 16 -15.23 3.79 -3.12
C VAL A 16 -15.47 2.66 -2.11
N ASN A 17 -14.66 2.59 -1.05
CA ASN A 17 -14.81 1.64 0.05
C ASN A 17 -15.74 2.14 1.17
N ASP A 18 -16.35 3.32 1.02
CA ASP A 18 -17.24 3.97 2.00
C ASP A 18 -16.61 4.29 3.38
N THR A 19 -15.28 4.28 3.45
CA THR A 19 -14.49 4.46 4.69
C THR A 19 -14.13 5.91 5.04
N LEU A 20 -14.46 6.88 4.19
CA LEU A 20 -14.18 8.30 4.45
C LEU A 20 -15.10 8.89 5.54
N GLN A 21 -14.57 9.86 6.28
CA GLN A 21 -15.38 10.68 7.19
C GLN A 21 -16.32 11.61 6.41
N ALA A 22 -17.39 12.08 7.05
CA ALA A 22 -18.40 12.95 6.41
C ALA A 22 -17.81 14.26 5.85
N SER A 23 -16.81 14.83 6.52
CA SER A 23 -16.08 16.02 6.05
C SER A 23 -15.31 15.74 4.76
N GLU A 24 -14.59 14.62 4.71
CA GLU A 24 -13.80 14.18 3.56
C GLU A 24 -14.69 13.83 2.37
N LYS A 25 -15.81 13.12 2.61
CA LYS A 25 -16.81 12.82 1.57
C LYS A 25 -17.31 14.11 0.92
N ARG A 26 -17.65 15.13 1.72
CA ARG A 26 -18.11 16.43 1.21
C ARG A 26 -17.04 17.12 0.37
N GLU A 27 -15.78 17.09 0.81
CA GLU A 27 -14.65 17.65 0.06
C GLU A 27 -14.46 16.96 -1.30
N VAL A 28 -14.43 15.62 -1.32
CA VAL A 28 -14.24 14.84 -2.54
C VAL A 28 -15.41 15.07 -3.50
N TYR A 29 -16.66 14.96 -3.05
CA TYR A 29 -17.83 15.21 -3.90
C TYR A 29 -17.84 16.63 -4.47
N GLY A 30 -17.51 17.63 -3.65
CA GLY A 30 -17.42 19.02 -4.11
C GLY A 30 -16.33 19.25 -5.16
N HIS A 31 -15.23 18.49 -5.14
CA HIS A 31 -14.22 18.55 -6.20
C HIS A 31 -14.66 17.82 -7.47
N LEU A 32 -15.29 16.66 -7.32
CA LEU A 32 -15.74 15.82 -8.44
C LEU A 32 -16.77 16.52 -9.33
N THR A 33 -17.58 17.44 -8.81
CA THR A 33 -18.52 18.23 -9.63
C THR A 33 -17.79 19.08 -10.68
N GLY A 34 -16.59 19.57 -10.36
CA GLY A 34 -15.82 20.48 -11.23
C GLY A 34 -14.64 19.83 -11.97
N CYS A 35 -14.21 18.63 -11.58
CA CYS A 35 -12.97 18.03 -12.08
C CYS A 35 -13.24 16.74 -12.89
N PRO A 36 -13.17 16.77 -14.24
CA PRO A 36 -13.36 15.57 -15.06
C PRO A 36 -12.27 14.51 -14.83
N GLY A 37 -11.02 14.91 -14.58
CA GLY A 37 -9.92 13.96 -14.32
C GLY A 37 -10.18 13.10 -13.09
N CYS A 38 -10.51 13.71 -11.96
CA CYS A 38 -10.83 12.96 -10.73
C CYS A 38 -12.12 12.13 -10.86
N ARG A 39 -13.07 12.50 -11.74
CA ARG A 39 -14.23 11.65 -12.06
C ARG A 39 -13.82 10.39 -12.81
N SER A 40 -12.90 10.50 -13.77
CA SER A 40 -12.35 9.33 -14.46
C SER A 40 -11.63 8.39 -13.49
N ASP A 41 -10.84 8.94 -12.56
CA ASP A 41 -10.19 8.16 -11.50
C ASP A 41 -11.24 7.42 -10.64
N LEU A 42 -12.32 8.09 -10.25
CA LEU A 42 -13.41 7.46 -9.49
C LEU A 42 -14.03 6.29 -10.26
N VAL A 43 -14.35 6.46 -11.54
CA VAL A 43 -14.90 5.39 -12.39
C VAL A 43 -13.94 4.21 -12.49
N MET A 44 -12.64 4.48 -12.65
CA MET A 44 -11.61 3.43 -12.66
C MET A 44 -11.62 2.63 -11.36
N PHE A 45 -11.62 3.28 -10.19
CA PHE A 45 -11.65 2.58 -8.90
C PHE A 45 -12.96 1.82 -8.66
N MET A 46 -14.11 2.36 -9.09
CA MET A 46 -15.39 1.63 -9.02
C MET A 46 -15.37 0.38 -9.89
N THR A 47 -14.82 0.47 -11.11
CA THR A 47 -14.67 -0.68 -12.01
C THR A 47 -13.76 -1.75 -11.40
N MET A 48 -12.63 -1.34 -10.82
CA MET A 48 -11.73 -2.27 -10.11
C MET A 48 -12.44 -2.95 -8.93
N LYS A 49 -13.22 -2.20 -8.13
CA LYS A 49 -13.99 -2.77 -7.03
C LYS A 49 -14.97 -3.83 -7.52
N GLU A 50 -15.71 -3.54 -8.59
CA GLU A 50 -16.68 -4.48 -9.17
C GLU A 50 -16.01 -5.75 -9.70
N GLN A 51 -14.88 -5.61 -10.41
CA GLN A 51 -14.08 -6.75 -10.88
C GLN A 51 -13.59 -7.61 -9.72
N VAL A 52 -13.06 -6.99 -8.66
CA VAL A 52 -12.56 -7.71 -7.49
C VAL A 52 -13.72 -8.38 -6.72
N SER A 53 -14.82 -7.67 -6.49
CA SER A 53 -16.00 -8.24 -5.81
C SER A 53 -16.58 -9.44 -6.57
N GLY A 54 -16.67 -9.37 -7.90
CA GLY A 54 -17.14 -10.48 -8.71
C GLY A 54 -16.24 -11.71 -8.65
N GLU A 55 -14.92 -11.54 -8.48
CA GLU A 55 -13.99 -12.65 -8.26
C GLU A 55 -14.05 -13.18 -6.82
N VAL A 56 -14.21 -12.31 -5.82
CA VAL A 56 -14.36 -12.71 -4.42
C VAL A 56 -15.63 -13.54 -4.21
N ASP A 57 -16.75 -13.16 -4.82
CA ASP A 57 -18.00 -13.92 -4.74
C ASP A 57 -17.90 -15.32 -5.38
N ARG A 58 -16.91 -15.53 -6.26
CA ARG A 58 -16.62 -16.83 -6.89
C ARG A 58 -15.65 -17.68 -6.08
N LEU A 59 -14.95 -17.09 -5.12
CA LEU A 59 -14.09 -17.84 -4.21
C LEU A 59 -14.98 -18.50 -3.16
N GLU A 60 -15.08 -19.82 -3.24
CA GLU A 60 -15.67 -20.62 -2.16
C GLU A 60 -14.88 -20.35 -0.85
N ASP A 61 -15.57 -20.32 0.30
CA ASP A 61 -15.00 -19.91 1.59
C ASP A 61 -13.67 -20.60 1.94
N HIS A 62 -13.53 -21.88 1.56
CA HIS A 62 -12.31 -22.66 1.80
C HIS A 62 -11.10 -22.18 0.98
N LYS A 63 -11.31 -21.54 -0.17
CA LYS A 63 -10.24 -20.97 -0.99
C LYS A 63 -9.73 -19.67 -0.38
N VAL A 64 -10.59 -18.91 0.29
CA VAL A 64 -10.18 -17.63 0.87
C VAL A 64 -9.25 -17.83 2.06
N GLU A 65 -9.53 -18.82 2.92
CA GLU A 65 -8.64 -19.18 4.03
C GLU A 65 -7.27 -19.69 3.53
N SER A 66 -7.26 -20.47 2.45
CA SER A 66 -6.03 -20.95 1.81
C SER A 66 -5.21 -19.81 1.19
N LEU A 67 -5.88 -18.84 0.57
CA LEU A 67 -5.26 -17.65 -0.01
C LEU A 67 -4.70 -16.73 1.08
N PHE A 68 -5.44 -16.54 2.17
CA PHE A 68 -5.00 -15.77 3.34
C PHE A 68 -3.78 -16.42 3.98
N THR A 69 -3.80 -17.75 4.18
CA THR A 69 -2.66 -18.52 4.69
C THR A 69 -1.44 -18.39 3.78
N SER A 70 -1.62 -18.44 2.46
CA SER A 70 -0.52 -18.22 1.51
C SER A 70 0.04 -16.80 1.58
N ILE A 71 -0.82 -15.78 1.66
CA ILE A 71 -0.39 -14.38 1.76
C ILE A 71 0.36 -14.15 3.08
N CYS A 72 -0.16 -14.63 4.20
CA CYS A 72 0.51 -14.55 5.49
C CYS A 72 1.86 -15.26 5.46
N GLY A 73 1.96 -16.46 4.89
CA GLY A 73 3.23 -17.16 4.73
C GLY A 73 4.25 -16.39 3.88
N VAL A 74 3.80 -15.69 2.83
CA VAL A 74 4.67 -14.81 2.04
C VAL A 74 5.12 -13.60 2.87
N ILE A 75 4.23 -12.95 3.62
CA ILE A 75 4.56 -11.80 4.47
C ILE A 75 5.54 -12.21 5.59
N GLU A 76 5.29 -13.32 6.27
CA GLU A 76 6.17 -13.87 7.30
C GLU A 76 7.52 -14.30 6.74
N GLY A 77 7.55 -14.82 5.50
CA GLY A 77 8.79 -15.10 4.78
C GLY A 77 9.57 -13.84 4.37
N LEU A 78 8.90 -12.69 4.24
CA LEU A 78 9.52 -11.39 3.96
C LEU A 78 10.01 -10.67 5.24
N ALA A 79 9.43 -10.96 6.40
CA ALA A 79 9.89 -10.41 7.69
C ALA A 79 11.40 -10.64 8.00
N PRO A 80 12.01 -11.81 7.75
CA PRO A 80 13.45 -11.98 7.94
C PRO A 80 14.29 -11.22 6.91
N ALA A 81 13.71 -10.81 5.77
CA ALA A 81 14.39 -9.92 4.82
C ALA A 81 14.42 -8.48 5.34
N GLU A 82 13.41 -8.05 6.10
CA GLU A 82 13.38 -6.73 6.74
C GLU A 82 14.48 -6.59 7.81
N GLY A 83 14.66 -7.62 8.65
CA GLY A 83 15.76 -7.66 9.61
C GLY A 83 17.15 -7.67 8.95
N LYS A 84 17.30 -8.39 7.84
CA LYS A 84 18.55 -8.41 7.06
C LYS A 84 18.82 -7.09 6.35
N LEU A 85 17.79 -6.41 5.85
CA LEU A 85 17.91 -5.09 5.24
C LEU A 85 18.24 -4.01 6.28
N LEU A 86 17.65 -4.09 7.47
CA LEU A 86 17.99 -3.19 8.59
C LEU A 86 19.43 -3.40 9.05
N ALA A 87 19.85 -4.66 9.23
CA ALA A 87 21.22 -5.02 9.60
C ALA A 87 22.24 -4.63 8.51
N ALA A 88 21.89 -4.79 7.24
CA ALA A 88 22.72 -4.34 6.12
C ALA A 88 22.82 -2.81 6.08
N ALA A 89 21.72 -2.08 6.30
CA ALA A 89 21.73 -0.62 6.38
C ALA A 89 22.57 -0.11 7.57
N GLU A 90 22.50 -0.77 8.73
CA GLU A 90 23.30 -0.45 9.91
C GLU A 90 24.79 -0.77 9.69
N ALA A 91 25.11 -1.90 9.07
CA ALA A 91 26.48 -2.25 8.67
C ALA A 91 27.07 -1.26 7.66
N VAL A 92 26.26 -0.79 6.71
CA VAL A 92 26.66 0.23 5.72
C VAL A 92 26.87 1.59 6.40
N LEU A 93 26.01 1.99 7.35
CA LEU A 93 26.20 3.19 8.16
C LEU A 93 27.50 3.14 8.98
N LEU A 94 27.79 2.00 9.63
CA LEU A 94 29.03 1.78 10.38
C LEU A 94 30.28 1.76 9.47
N ALA A 95 30.17 1.21 8.27
CA ALA A 95 31.26 1.23 7.29
C ALA A 95 31.52 2.64 6.73
N GLY A 96 30.46 3.43 6.53
CA GLY A 96 30.54 4.81 6.09
C GLY A 96 31.22 5.74 7.11
N THR A 97 30.92 5.56 8.41
CA THR A 97 31.58 6.35 9.48
C THR A 97 33.06 6.01 9.63
N ALA A 98 33.47 4.77 9.35
CA ALA A 98 34.88 4.37 9.36
C ALA A 98 35.69 4.96 8.19
N ARG A 99 35.09 5.16 7.01
CA ARG A 99 35.76 5.71 5.81
C ARG A 99 35.80 7.23 5.75
N ALA A 100 34.95 7.93 6.49
CA ALA A 100 34.94 9.40 6.54
C ALA A 100 36.25 10.01 7.07
N GLY A 101 37.12 9.22 7.70
CA GLY A 101 38.45 9.64 8.14
C GLY A 101 39.55 9.64 7.07
N SER A 102 39.33 9.12 5.86
CA SER A 102 40.42 8.80 4.90
C SER A 102 40.46 9.59 3.58
N GLY A 103 39.72 10.70 3.45
CA GLY A 103 39.80 11.58 2.27
C GLY A 103 38.68 11.40 1.23
N GLN A 104 38.42 12.46 0.47
CA GLN A 104 37.16 12.78 -0.23
C GLN A 104 36.67 11.84 -1.35
N THR A 105 37.46 10.88 -1.82
CA THR A 105 37.09 10.07 -3.01
C THR A 105 36.10 8.94 -2.74
N GLY A 106 35.81 8.60 -1.47
CA GLY A 106 34.91 7.48 -1.12
C GLY A 106 33.41 7.80 -1.10
N ILE A 107 33.00 9.07 -1.24
CA ILE A 107 31.61 9.49 -1.01
C ILE A 107 30.71 9.21 -2.23
N GLU A 108 31.22 9.35 -3.45
CA GLU A 108 30.41 9.17 -4.66
C GLU A 108 30.05 7.69 -4.91
N GLU A 109 30.98 6.76 -4.69
CA GLU A 109 30.75 5.33 -4.83
C GLU A 109 29.73 4.82 -3.79
N TYR A 110 29.77 5.35 -2.56
CA TYR A 110 28.82 5.08 -1.48
C TYR A 110 27.39 5.55 -1.82
N LEU A 111 27.23 6.69 -2.51
CA LEU A 111 25.92 7.21 -2.90
C LEU A 111 25.23 6.37 -3.99
N VAL A 112 26.00 5.73 -4.87
CA VAL A 112 25.48 4.85 -5.92
C VAL A 112 24.91 3.55 -5.32
N GLU A 113 25.62 2.93 -4.39
CA GLU A 113 25.15 1.73 -3.68
C GLU A 113 23.88 2.03 -2.85
N TRP A 114 23.83 3.19 -2.17
CA TRP A 114 22.63 3.64 -1.46
C TRP A 114 21.43 3.89 -2.37
N GLY A 115 21.67 4.34 -3.61
CA GLY A 115 20.63 4.52 -4.61
C GLY A 115 19.92 3.21 -4.95
N ALA A 116 20.67 2.11 -5.09
CA ALA A 116 20.12 0.79 -5.38
C ALA A 116 19.29 0.24 -4.21
N VAL A 117 19.83 0.30 -2.98
CA VAL A 117 19.13 -0.17 -1.77
C VAL A 117 17.84 0.62 -1.54
N ARG A 118 17.87 1.95 -1.72
CA ARG A 118 16.68 2.81 -1.59
C ARG A 118 15.60 2.47 -2.63
N ASN A 119 16.00 2.09 -3.85
CA ASN A 119 15.05 1.76 -4.91
C ASN A 119 14.36 0.41 -4.65
N GLU A 120 15.10 -0.61 -4.18
CA GLU A 120 14.52 -1.90 -3.80
C GLU A 120 13.60 -1.76 -2.58
N TYR A 121 13.98 -0.96 -1.58
CA TYR A 121 13.11 -0.64 -0.45
C TYR A 121 11.80 0.05 -0.89
N ARG A 122 11.87 0.95 -1.88
CA ARG A 122 10.67 1.61 -2.45
C ARG A 122 9.73 0.61 -3.12
N LYS A 123 10.26 -0.31 -3.93
CA LYS A 123 9.47 -1.37 -4.56
C LYS A 123 8.80 -2.27 -3.52
N MET A 124 9.56 -2.69 -2.51
CA MET A 124 9.05 -3.51 -1.40
C MET A 124 7.93 -2.80 -0.64
N ARG A 125 8.09 -1.50 -0.35
CA ARG A 125 7.06 -0.69 0.31
C ARG A 125 5.80 -0.51 -0.54
N GLN A 126 5.92 -0.36 -1.87
CA GLN A 126 4.76 -0.31 -2.77
C GLN A 126 3.99 -1.65 -2.79
N SER A 127 4.71 -2.77 -2.80
CA SER A 127 4.10 -4.10 -2.69
C SER A 127 3.38 -4.28 -1.35
N LEU A 128 4.01 -3.91 -0.24
CA LEU A 128 3.40 -3.98 1.09
C LEU A 128 2.18 -3.06 1.25
N SER A 129 2.21 -1.85 0.66
CA SER A 129 1.05 -0.95 0.63
C SER A 129 -0.17 -1.57 -0.04
N SER A 130 0.05 -2.31 -1.13
CA SER A 130 -1.02 -2.98 -1.87
C SER A 130 -1.62 -4.12 -1.04
N VAL A 131 -0.76 -4.93 -0.40
CA VAL A 131 -1.17 -6.03 0.49
C VAL A 131 -1.93 -5.52 1.72
N LEU A 132 -1.44 -4.46 2.37
CA LEU A 132 -2.12 -3.84 3.51
C LEU A 132 -3.50 -3.27 3.15
N SER A 133 -3.68 -2.81 1.92
CA SER A 133 -4.98 -2.32 1.44
C SER A 133 -5.98 -3.46 1.32
N VAL A 134 -5.55 -4.62 0.80
CA VAL A 134 -6.36 -5.85 0.73
C VAL A 134 -6.71 -6.36 2.13
N LEU A 135 -5.73 -6.40 3.04
CA LEU A 135 -5.97 -6.85 4.42
C LEU A 135 -6.93 -5.92 5.19
N ARG A 136 -6.84 -4.60 4.98
CA ARG A 136 -7.79 -3.64 5.58
C ARG A 136 -9.19 -3.82 5.03
N TRP A 137 -9.32 -4.04 3.73
CA TRP A 137 -10.61 -4.33 3.10
C TRP A 137 -11.22 -5.60 3.69
N TYR A 138 -10.44 -6.67 3.83
CA TYR A 138 -10.88 -7.93 4.40
C TYR A 138 -11.34 -7.80 5.85
N ASN A 139 -10.57 -7.09 6.68
CA ASN A 139 -10.93 -6.81 8.08
C ASN A 139 -12.23 -5.99 8.19
N HIS A 140 -12.40 -5.01 7.30
CA HIS A 140 -13.62 -4.21 7.24
C HIS A 140 -14.83 -5.06 6.84
N ALA A 141 -14.71 -5.87 5.79
CA ALA A 141 -15.76 -6.78 5.33
C ALA A 141 -16.19 -7.76 6.43
N ALA A 142 -15.23 -8.39 7.11
CA ALA A 142 -15.50 -9.30 8.23
C ALA A 142 -16.24 -8.61 9.38
N LYS A 143 -15.85 -7.37 9.73
CA LYS A 143 -16.56 -6.58 10.76
C LYS A 143 -17.98 -6.22 10.35
N SER A 144 -18.19 -5.82 9.10
CA SER A 144 -19.54 -5.50 8.59
C SER A 144 -20.44 -6.74 8.57
N ALA A 145 -19.90 -7.93 8.24
CA ALA A 145 -20.67 -9.17 8.28
C ALA A 145 -21.14 -9.52 9.71
N LEU A 146 -20.24 -9.40 10.69
CA LEU A 146 -20.56 -9.62 12.11
C LEU A 146 -21.62 -8.63 12.64
N GLN A 147 -21.54 -7.36 12.26
CA GLN A 147 -22.50 -6.33 12.69
C GLN A 147 -23.90 -6.54 12.11
N ASN A 148 -24.01 -7.14 10.94
CA ASN A 148 -25.28 -7.39 10.27
C ASN A 148 -25.94 -8.74 10.66
N GLY A 149 -25.39 -9.45 11.64
CA GLY A 149 -25.93 -10.74 12.07
C GLY A 149 -25.80 -11.86 11.03
N MET A 150 -25.00 -11.66 9.98
CA MET A 150 -24.63 -12.73 9.07
C MET A 150 -23.67 -13.65 9.83
N ARG A 151 -24.12 -14.89 10.09
CA ARG A 151 -23.20 -15.97 10.43
C ARG A 151 -22.36 -16.25 9.18
N ILE A 152 -21.11 -15.84 9.24
CA ILE A 152 -20.03 -16.28 8.33
C ILE A 152 -19.85 -17.78 8.54
#